data_AF-A0AAE0KTG4-F1
#
_entry.id   AF-A0AAE0KTG4-F1
#
_cell.length_a   1.000
_cell.length_b   1.000
_cell.length_c   1.000
_cell.angle_alpha   90.00
_cell.angle_beta   90.00
_cell.angle_gamma   90.00
#
_symmetry.space_group_name_H-M   'P 1'
#
loop_
_entity.id
_entity.type
_entity.pdbx_description
1 polymer ?
#
loop_
_entity_poly.entity_id
_entity_poly.type
_entity_poly.pdbx_seq_one_letter_code
_entity_poly.pdbx_strand_id
1 'polypeptide(L)'
;MTKDAQFALRRVIEKYTRNTRFCMICNYVSKIIPALQSRCTRFRFAPLGPDAVSERLSHVVTAERLSVTEDGLKAVVTLGMGDMRRTLNILQSTSMACAGKVVGQTDVYSCTGNPLPSDIEKIAHALLNEDFKAAFDRILLIGALRSLFFLAPTRSHLSRIR
;
A
#
# COMPACT_ATOMS: atom_id res chain seq x y z
N MET A 1 11.94 -5.61 -22.24
CA MET A 1 11.74 -5.57 -23.70
C MET A 1 13.01 -5.03 -24.35
N THR A 2 13.65 -5.81 -25.21
CA THR A 2 14.85 -5.39 -25.96
C THR A 2 14.51 -4.23 -26.91
N LYS A 3 15.51 -3.44 -27.31
CA LYS A 3 15.29 -2.30 -28.22
C LYS A 3 14.69 -2.74 -29.56
N ASP A 4 15.15 -3.85 -30.11
CA ASP A 4 14.68 -4.38 -31.40
C ASP A 4 13.20 -4.77 -31.36
N ALA A 5 12.76 -5.39 -30.26
CA ALA A 5 11.35 -5.70 -30.07
C ALA A 5 10.48 -4.41 -30.01
N GLN A 6 10.99 -3.32 -29.43
CA GLN A 6 10.26 -2.04 -29.42
C GLN A 6 10.17 -1.43 -30.84
N PHE A 7 11.23 -1.54 -31.64
CA PHE A 7 11.21 -1.07 -33.03
C PHE A 7 10.25 -1.89 -33.89
N ALA A 8 10.19 -3.22 -33.68
CA ALA A 8 9.20 -4.07 -34.34
C ALA A 8 7.77 -3.68 -33.92
N LEU A 9 7.52 -3.49 -32.63
CA LEU A 9 6.22 -3.08 -32.10
C LEU A 9 5.76 -1.73 -32.65
N ARG A 10 6.69 -0.77 -32.80
CA ARG A 10 6.40 0.52 -33.45
C ARG A 10 5.82 0.34 -34.85
N ARG A 11 6.43 -0.53 -35.67
CA ARG A 11 5.94 -0.80 -37.04
C ARG A 11 4.52 -1.38 -37.03
N VAL A 12 4.23 -2.25 -36.06
CA VAL A 12 2.90 -2.84 -35.88
C VAL A 12 1.87 -1.76 -35.51
N ILE A 13 2.19 -0.90 -34.55
CA ILE A 13 1.31 0.19 -34.13
C ILE A 13 1.04 1.15 -35.30
N GLU A 14 2.07 1.55 -36.04
CA GLU A 14 1.92 2.45 -37.20
C GLU A 14 1.07 1.80 -38.31
N LYS A 15 1.24 0.50 -38.58
CA LYS A 15 0.48 -0.21 -39.63
C LYS A 15 -0.99 -0.40 -39.29
N TYR A 16 -1.31 -0.70 -38.03
CA TYR A 16 -2.68 -1.11 -37.62
C TYR A 16 -3.43 -0.07 -36.80
N THR A 17 -2.92 1.16 -36.68
CA THR A 17 -3.53 2.24 -35.87
C THR A 17 -4.98 2.58 -36.26
N ARG A 18 -5.39 2.35 -37.52
CA ARG A 18 -6.75 2.63 -38.01
C ARG A 18 -7.78 1.61 -37.54
N ASN A 19 -7.36 0.37 -37.30
CA ASN A 19 -8.26 -0.74 -37.03
C ASN A 19 -8.18 -1.20 -35.56
N THR A 20 -7.06 -0.94 -34.88
CA THR A 20 -6.78 -1.45 -33.54
C THR A 20 -6.31 -0.34 -32.61
N ARG A 21 -6.86 -0.33 -31.38
CA ARG A 21 -6.36 0.52 -30.30
C ARG A 21 -5.32 -0.25 -29.48
N PHE A 22 -4.16 0.36 -29.28
CA PHE A 22 -3.07 -0.22 -28.49
C PHE A 22 -3.01 0.46 -27.14
N CYS A 23 -3.01 -0.32 -26.06
CA CYS A 23 -2.73 0.14 -24.71
C CYS A 23 -1.49 -0.60 -24.20
N MET A 24 -0.53 0.15 -23.66
CA MET A 24 0.70 -0.42 -23.10
C MET A 24 0.89 0.10 -21.68
N ILE A 25 1.19 -0.81 -20.76
CA ILE A 25 1.49 -0.50 -19.37
C ILE A 25 3.00 -0.60 -19.19
N CYS A 26 3.63 0.45 -18.67
CA CYS A 26 5.07 0.48 -18.42
C CYS A 26 5.39 1.19 -17.10
N ASN A 27 6.28 0.59 -16.29
CA ASN A 27 6.71 1.17 -15.01
C ASN A 27 7.74 2.30 -15.22
N TYR A 28 8.54 2.20 -16.28
CA TYR A 28 9.64 3.13 -16.56
C TYR A 28 9.53 3.67 -17.99
N VAL A 29 8.98 4.87 -18.12
CA VAL A 29 8.84 5.54 -19.43
C VAL A 29 10.21 5.78 -20.07
N SER A 30 11.26 6.01 -19.28
CA SER A 30 12.65 6.18 -19.77
C SER A 30 13.19 4.97 -20.52
N LYS A 31 12.65 3.76 -20.27
CA LYS A 31 13.05 2.52 -20.96
C LYS A 31 12.30 2.30 -22.28
N ILE A 32 11.33 3.16 -22.61
CA ILE A 32 10.56 3.11 -23.85
C ILE A 32 11.20 4.02 -24.89
N ILE A 33 11.41 3.52 -26.11
CA ILE A 33 12.01 4.32 -27.18
C ILE A 33 11.18 5.58 -27.48
N PRO A 34 11.81 6.74 -27.77
CA PRO A 34 11.08 7.99 -28.05
C PRO A 34 10.04 7.86 -29.17
N ALA A 35 10.32 7.02 -30.18
CA ALA A 35 9.43 6.80 -31.30
C ALA A 35 8.11 6.08 -30.94
N LEU A 36 8.06 5.32 -29.85
CA LEU A 36 6.81 4.78 -29.31
C LEU A 36 6.09 5.83 -28.46
N GLN A 37 6.84 6.61 -27.68
CA GLN A 37 6.27 7.65 -26.83
C GLN A 37 5.54 8.73 -27.66
N SER A 38 6.04 9.09 -28.84
CA SER A 38 5.39 10.07 -29.72
C SER A 38 4.08 9.57 -30.35
N ARG A 39 3.86 8.25 -30.41
CA ARG A 39 2.67 7.62 -31.00
C ARG A 39 1.58 7.31 -29.99
N CYS A 40 1.88 7.41 -28.69
CA CYS A 40 0.96 7.05 -27.61
C CYS A 40 0.67 8.26 -26.72
N THR A 41 -0.59 8.46 -26.36
CA THR A 41 -0.96 9.40 -25.31
C THR A 41 -0.48 8.87 -23.96
N ARG A 42 0.31 9.67 -23.25
CA ARG A 42 0.89 9.28 -21.97
C ARG A 42 -0.10 9.58 -20.84
N PHE A 43 -0.61 8.53 -20.22
CA PHE A 43 -1.35 8.61 -18.97
C PHE A 43 -0.43 8.32 -17.79
N ARG A 44 -0.39 9.23 -16.81
CA ARG A 44 0.30 9.02 -15.54
C ARG A 44 -0.75 9.00 -14.44
N PHE A 45 -0.76 7.92 -13.67
CA PHE A 45 -1.58 7.80 -12.48
C PHE A 45 -0.75 8.28 -11.29
N ALA A 46 -1.08 9.47 -10.78
CA ALA A 46 -0.55 9.94 -9.51
C ALA A 46 -1.31 9.27 -8.36
N PRO A 47 -0.74 9.22 -7.14
CA PRO A 47 -1.50 8.87 -5.95
C PRO A 47 -2.76 9.72 -5.86
N LEU A 48 -3.88 9.09 -5.57
CA LEU A 48 -5.15 9.79 -5.44
C LEU A 48 -5.22 10.55 -4.12
N GLY A 49 -5.93 11.67 -4.12
CA GLY A 49 -6.25 12.39 -2.89
C GLY A 49 -7.12 11.53 -1.95
N PRO A 50 -7.00 11.72 -0.62
CA PRO A 50 -7.72 10.90 0.36
C PRO A 50 -9.24 10.95 0.17
N ASP A 51 -9.79 12.10 -0.25
CA ASP A 51 -11.22 12.29 -0.48
C ASP A 51 -11.73 11.48 -1.69
N ALA A 52 -10.96 11.46 -2.78
CA ALA A 52 -11.31 10.67 -3.96
C ALA A 52 -11.24 9.15 -3.68
N VAL A 53 -10.28 8.74 -2.84
CA VAL A 53 -10.17 7.34 -2.40
C VAL A 53 -11.35 6.97 -1.50
N SER A 54 -11.71 7.83 -0.54
CA SER A 54 -12.80 7.55 0.40
C SER A 54 -14.16 7.45 -0.31
N GLU A 55 -14.43 8.33 -1.28
CA GLU A 55 -15.63 8.27 -2.13
C GLU A 55 -15.67 6.97 -2.94
N ARG A 56 -14.53 6.57 -3.53
CA ARG A 56 -14.49 5.33 -4.30
C ARG A 56 -14.66 4.11 -3.41
N LEU A 57 -14.10 4.11 -2.20
CA LEU A 57 -14.28 3.02 -1.25
C LEU A 57 -15.71 2.92 -0.74
N SER A 58 -16.39 4.03 -0.46
CA SER A 58 -17.78 4.00 0.01
C SER A 58 -18.70 3.36 -1.05
N HIS A 59 -18.44 3.65 -2.33
CA HIS A 59 -19.12 2.97 -3.44
C HIS A 59 -18.86 1.46 -3.46
N VAL A 60 -17.62 1.02 -3.21
CA VAL A 60 -17.26 -0.42 -3.16
C VAL A 60 -17.92 -1.11 -1.95
N VAL A 61 -17.88 -0.47 -0.78
CA VAL A 61 -18.51 -0.97 0.46
C VAL A 61 -20.02 -1.17 0.25
N THR A 62 -20.68 -0.21 -0.42
CA THR A 62 -22.12 -0.31 -0.74
C THR A 62 -22.41 -1.41 -1.75
N ALA A 63 -21.58 -1.53 -2.81
CA ALA A 63 -21.76 -2.53 -3.86
C ALA A 63 -21.58 -3.97 -3.33
N GLU A 64 -20.58 -4.18 -2.47
CA GLU A 64 -20.26 -5.48 -1.87
C GLU A 64 -21.06 -5.76 -0.57
N ARG A 65 -21.92 -4.83 -0.15
CA ARG A 65 -22.73 -4.91 1.08
C ARG A 65 -21.90 -5.17 2.34
N LEU A 66 -20.77 -4.48 2.44
CA LEU A 66 -19.87 -4.58 3.58
C LEU A 66 -20.31 -3.64 4.71
N SER A 67 -20.17 -4.12 5.96
CA SER A 67 -20.39 -3.31 7.15
C SER A 67 -19.06 -2.78 7.67
N VAL A 68 -18.75 -1.50 7.41
CA VAL A 68 -17.47 -0.87 7.78
C VAL A 68 -17.74 0.39 8.60
N THR A 69 -17.04 0.55 9.71
CA THR A 69 -17.10 1.80 10.52
C THR A 69 -16.40 2.95 9.80
N GLU A 70 -16.81 4.20 10.05
CA GLU A 70 -16.13 5.37 9.49
C GLU A 70 -14.64 5.43 9.89
N ASP A 71 -14.32 5.05 11.13
CA ASP A 71 -12.94 5.02 11.62
C ASP A 71 -12.11 3.92 10.95
N GLY A 72 -12.73 2.76 10.67
CA GLY A 72 -12.14 1.70 9.86
C GLY A 72 -11.85 2.18 8.43
N LEU A 73 -12.80 2.89 7.81
CA LEU A 73 -12.62 3.43 6.46
C LEU A 73 -11.49 4.46 6.40
N LYS A 74 -11.44 5.39 7.37
CA LYS A 74 -10.34 6.36 7.49
C LYS A 74 -8.99 5.65 7.65
N ALA A 75 -8.91 4.63 8.51
CA ALA A 75 -7.68 3.86 8.70
C ALA A 75 -7.20 3.17 7.41
N VAL A 76 -8.13 2.58 6.64
CA VAL A 76 -7.81 1.97 5.34
C VAL A 76 -7.27 3.02 4.35
N VAL A 77 -7.88 4.20 4.29
CA VAL A 77 -7.40 5.31 3.42
C VAL A 77 -6.01 5.77 3.84
N THR A 78 -5.77 5.96 5.14
CA THR A 78 -4.46 6.38 5.67
C THR A 78 -3.38 5.34 5.36
N LEU A 79 -3.66 4.06 5.54
CA LEU A 79 -2.71 2.96 5.24
C LEU A 79 -2.52 2.72 3.73
N GLY A 80 -3.52 3.09 2.92
CA GLY A 80 -3.51 2.99 1.47
C GLY A 80 -2.59 3.99 0.77
N MET A 81 -2.28 5.13 1.43
CA MET A 81 -1.38 6.19 0.92
C MET A 81 -1.72 6.65 -0.52
N GLY A 82 -3.01 6.67 -0.88
CA GLY A 82 -3.47 7.08 -2.21
C GLY A 82 -3.34 6.01 -3.31
N ASP A 83 -2.84 4.80 -3.01
CA ASP A 83 -2.86 3.65 -3.93
C ASP A 83 -4.15 2.84 -3.75
N MET A 84 -5.06 2.92 -4.72
CA MET A 84 -6.33 2.18 -4.71
C MET A 84 -6.15 0.66 -4.65
N ARG A 85 -5.13 0.10 -5.32
CA ARG A 85 -4.90 -1.35 -5.30
C ARG A 85 -4.56 -1.80 -3.90
N ARG A 86 -3.65 -1.07 -3.24
CA ARG A 86 -3.27 -1.35 -1.85
C ARG A 86 -4.47 -1.20 -0.92
N THR A 87 -5.21 -0.11 -1.07
CA THR A 87 -6.39 0.22 -0.28
C THR A 87 -7.47 -0.87 -0.37
N LEU A 88 -7.79 -1.32 -1.58
CA LEU A 88 -8.78 -2.38 -1.82
C LEU A 88 -8.31 -3.73 -1.25
N ASN A 89 -7.03 -4.06 -1.42
CA ASN A 89 -6.46 -5.29 -0.86
C ASN A 89 -6.58 -5.30 0.67
N ILE A 90 -6.26 -4.18 1.32
CA ILE A 90 -6.42 -4.05 2.79
C ILE A 90 -7.88 -4.26 3.18
N LEU A 91 -8.81 -3.55 2.52
CA LEU A 91 -10.24 -3.66 2.80
C LEU A 91 -10.73 -5.11 2.65
N GLN A 92 -10.35 -5.77 1.56
CA GLN A 92 -10.73 -7.16 1.29
C GLN A 92 -10.14 -8.12 2.33
N SER A 93 -8.85 -8.00 2.64
CA SER A 93 -8.19 -8.81 3.67
C SER A 93 -8.84 -8.65 5.04
N THR A 94 -9.13 -7.41 5.46
CA THR A 94 -9.78 -7.15 6.74
C THR A 94 -11.23 -7.66 6.75
N SER A 95 -11.98 -7.47 5.67
CA SER A 95 -13.34 -8.02 5.56
C SER A 95 -13.38 -9.54 5.65
N MET A 96 -12.42 -10.24 5.02
CA MET A 96 -12.31 -11.70 5.12
C MET A 96 -11.95 -12.14 6.53
N ALA A 97 -11.05 -11.43 7.21
CA ALA A 97 -10.66 -11.72 8.59
C ALA A 97 -11.83 -11.54 9.59
N CYS A 98 -12.71 -10.57 9.34
CA CYS A 98 -13.87 -10.30 10.19
C CYS A 98 -15.06 -11.24 9.94
N ALA A 99 -15.01 -12.13 8.95
CA ALA A 99 -16.03 -13.16 8.65
C ALA A 99 -17.48 -12.64 8.67
N GLY A 100 -17.73 -11.43 8.12
CA GLY A 100 -19.05 -10.81 8.04
C GLY A 100 -19.46 -9.94 9.24
N LYS A 101 -18.56 -9.70 10.20
CA LYS A 101 -18.73 -8.69 11.26
C LYS A 101 -18.36 -7.28 10.78
N VAL A 102 -18.75 -6.28 11.56
CA VAL A 102 -18.42 -4.87 11.32
C VAL A 102 -16.89 -4.68 11.36
N VAL A 103 -16.31 -4.13 10.29
CA VAL A 103 -14.88 -3.82 10.22
C VAL A 103 -14.57 -2.56 11.02
N GLY A 104 -13.82 -2.72 12.12
CA GLY A 104 -13.35 -1.63 12.97
C GLY A 104 -11.94 -1.14 12.61
N GLN A 105 -11.54 0.01 13.18
CA GLN A 105 -10.18 0.53 13.05
C GLN A 105 -9.13 -0.48 13.55
N THR A 106 -9.36 -1.10 14.71
CA THR A 106 -8.43 -2.08 15.30
C THR A 106 -8.18 -3.26 14.38
N ASP A 107 -9.21 -3.76 13.70
CA ASP A 107 -9.12 -4.90 12.80
C ASP A 107 -8.25 -4.58 11.59
N VAL A 108 -8.36 -3.36 11.06
CA VAL A 108 -7.53 -2.89 9.93
C VAL A 108 -6.05 -2.85 10.31
N TYR A 109 -5.71 -2.28 11.47
CA TYR A 109 -4.32 -2.21 11.94
C TYR A 109 -3.76 -3.61 12.28
N SER A 110 -4.57 -4.47 12.91
CA SER A 110 -4.21 -5.86 13.19
C SER A 110 -3.96 -6.66 11.90
N CYS A 111 -4.82 -6.54 10.88
CA CYS A 111 -4.65 -7.25 9.62
C CYS A 111 -3.43 -6.78 8.82
N THR A 112 -3.08 -5.49 8.91
CA THR A 112 -1.94 -4.94 8.18
C THR A 112 -0.62 -5.05 8.95
N GLY A 113 -0.66 -5.51 10.21
CA GLY A 113 0.51 -5.60 11.08
C GLY A 113 1.13 -4.25 11.44
N ASN A 114 0.39 -3.16 11.29
CA ASN A 114 0.84 -1.82 11.65
C ASN A 114 0.47 -1.49 13.11
N PRO A 115 1.32 -0.77 13.85
CA PRO A 115 0.98 -0.36 15.21
C PRO A 115 -0.18 0.64 15.18
N LEU A 116 -1.01 0.63 16.23
CA LEU A 116 -2.03 1.67 16.40
C LEU A 116 -1.35 3.02 16.63
N PRO A 117 -1.96 4.13 16.20
CA PRO A 117 -1.44 5.47 16.49
C PRO A 117 -1.16 5.71 17.98
N SER A 118 -2.02 5.18 18.86
CA SER A 118 -1.87 5.28 20.32
C SER A 118 -0.65 4.53 20.86
N ASP A 119 -0.21 3.45 20.19
CA ASP A 119 1.01 2.74 20.58
C ASP A 119 2.25 3.51 20.13
N ILE A 120 2.19 4.17 18.97
CA ILE A 120 3.25 5.06 18.49
C ILE A 120 3.44 6.23 19.46
N GLU A 121 2.35 6.84 19.93
CA GLU A 121 2.40 7.92 20.92
C GLU A 121 3.02 7.47 22.24
N LYS A 122 2.66 6.28 22.74
CA LYS A 122 3.28 5.70 23.94
C LYS A 122 4.78 5.45 23.77
N ILE A 123 5.19 4.95 22.60
CA ILE A 123 6.60 4.74 22.27
C ILE A 123 7.33 6.09 22.22
N ALA A 124 6.76 7.09 21.54
CA ALA A 124 7.35 8.43 21.45
C ALA A 124 7.48 9.07 22.84
N HIS A 125 6.45 8.96 23.68
CA HIS A 125 6.49 9.48 25.06
C HIS A 125 7.54 8.76 25.90
N ALA A 126 7.64 7.43 25.81
CA ALA A 126 8.66 6.67 26.54
C ALA A 126 10.08 7.03 26.08
N LEU A 127 10.29 7.25 24.78
CA LEU A 127 11.59 7.66 24.24
C LEU A 127 12.01 9.06 24.67
N LEU A 128 11.05 9.98 24.86
CA LEU A 128 11.34 11.38 25.20
C LEU A 128 11.47 11.61 26.70
N ASN A 129 10.77 10.83 27.53
CA ASN A 129 10.62 11.10 28.96
C ASN A 129 11.26 10.06 29.88
N GLU A 130 11.71 8.91 29.36
CA GLU A 130 12.24 7.81 30.19
C GLU A 130 13.69 7.47 29.86
N ASP A 131 14.36 6.84 30.82
CA ASP A 131 15.71 6.31 30.62
C ASP A 131 15.75 5.27 29.50
N PHE A 132 16.87 5.24 28.77
CA PHE A 132 17.08 4.39 27.60
C PHE A 132 16.70 2.92 27.84
N LYS A 133 17.06 2.37 29.00
CA LYS A 133 16.75 0.97 29.36
C LYS A 133 15.24 0.74 29.54
N ALA A 134 14.55 1.65 30.22
CA ALA A 134 13.11 1.56 30.46
C ALA A 134 12.32 1.75 29.14
N ALA A 135 12.74 2.70 28.31
CA ALA A 135 12.16 2.91 26.98
C ALA A 135 12.34 1.67 26.09
N PHE A 136 13.53 1.07 26.08
CA PHE A 136 13.82 -0.14 25.30
C PHE A 136 12.97 -1.33 25.74
N ASP A 137 12.84 -1.58 27.04
CA ASP A 137 12.02 -2.67 27.58
C ASP A 137 10.54 -2.48 27.24
N ARG A 138 10.02 -1.24 27.28
CA ARG A 138 8.63 -0.93 26.89
C ARG A 138 8.37 -1.12 25.40
N ILE A 139 9.30 -0.72 24.54
CA ILE A 139 9.19 -0.92 23.09
C ILE A 139 9.17 -2.42 22.77
N LEU A 140 10.03 -3.20 23.43
CA LEU A 140 10.05 -4.66 23.33
C LEU A 140 8.73 -5.29 23.75
N LEU A 141 8.14 -4.83 24.86
CA LEU A 141 6.88 -5.34 25.38
C LEU A 141 5.72 -5.06 24.40
N ILE A 142 5.64 -3.84 23.88
CA ILE A 142 4.64 -3.44 22.87
C ILE A 142 4.83 -4.25 21.57
N GLY A 143 6.07 -4.45 21.13
CA GLY A 143 6.39 -5.26 19.95
C GLY A 143 6.03 -6.74 20.09
N ALA A 144 6.23 -7.32 21.28
CA ALA A 144 5.93 -8.72 21.57
C ALA A 144 4.43 -9.02 21.65
N LEU A 145 3.63 -8.11 22.25
CA LEU A 145 2.19 -8.31 22.43
C LEU A 145 1.38 -8.30 21.13
N ARG A 146 1.90 -7.70 20.05
CA ARG A 146 1.14 -7.48 18.81
C ARG A 146 1.75 -8.09 17.56
N SER A 147 2.69 -9.03 17.71
CA SER A 147 3.41 -9.63 16.58
C SER A 147 3.92 -8.55 15.61
N LEU A 148 4.39 -7.42 16.15
CA LEU A 148 4.92 -6.31 15.36
C LEU A 148 6.35 -6.67 14.94
N PHE A 149 6.49 -7.72 14.13
CA PHE A 149 7.77 -8.26 13.67
C PHE A 149 8.36 -7.41 12.53
N PHE A 150 8.23 -6.08 12.61
CA PHE A 150 8.85 -5.15 11.65
C PHE A 150 10.29 -4.79 12.05
N LEU A 151 10.69 -5.06 13.31
CA LEU A 151 12.02 -4.71 13.84
C LEU A 151 12.97 -5.89 14.04
N ALA A 152 12.60 -7.12 13.64
CA ALA A 152 13.43 -8.30 13.86
C ALA A 152 14.16 -8.85 12.61
N PRO A 153 14.88 -8.06 11.79
CA PRO A 153 15.99 -8.61 11.01
C PRO A 153 17.34 -8.58 11.73
N THR A 154 17.48 -7.97 12.92
CA THR A 154 18.82 -7.70 13.50
C THR A 154 19.34 -8.76 14.47
N ARG A 155 18.52 -9.73 14.93
CA ARG A 155 19.00 -10.78 15.87
C ARG A 155 19.96 -11.79 15.24
N SER A 156 20.04 -11.89 13.92
CA SER A 156 20.97 -12.80 13.22
C SER A 156 22.32 -12.17 12.88
N HIS A 157 22.48 -10.84 12.98
CA HIS A 157 23.75 -10.16 12.68
C HIS A 157 24.62 -9.86 13.91
N LEU A 158 24.04 -9.82 15.11
CA LEU A 158 24.80 -9.55 16.35
C LEU A 158 25.42 -10.80 17.00
N SER A 159 25.07 -12.02 16.56
CA SER A 159 25.69 -13.26 17.04
C SER A 159 26.93 -13.70 16.25
N ARG A 160 27.39 -12.91 15.26
CA ARG A 160 28.59 -13.19 14.45
C ARG A 160 29.76 -12.24 14.69
N ILE A 161 29.70 -11.39 15.73
CA ILE A 161 30.85 -10.63 16.20
C ILE A 161 31.24 -11.18 17.57
N ARG A 162 31.90 -12.33 17.56
CA ARG A 162 32.89 -12.77 18.54
C ARG A 162 33.86 -13.70 17.83
#